data_AF-A0A927TKU3-F1
#
_entry.id   AF-A0A927TKU3-F1
#
_cell.length_a   1.000
_cell.length_b   1.000
_cell.length_c   1.000
_cell.angle_alpha   90.00
_cell.angle_beta   90.00
_cell.angle_gamma   90.00
#
_symmetry.space_group_name_H-M   'P 1'
#
loop_
_entity.id
_entity.type
_entity.pdbx_description
1 polymer ?
#
loop_
_entity_poly.entity_id
_entity_poly.type
_entity_poly.pdbx_seq_one_letter_code
_entity_poly.pdbx_strand_id
1 'polypeptide(L)'
;MELKDRIHRWLAYEPPGYASRREFNLLWVWFGISVLYSFQFFLRLLSEYNGLFVYVYQMGYTKLVMREDAVMPPFGEVLGSGASGFAIGMWITVCFIGYRYLYHFRGSKSIYLMRRMKKRSLLWKNCLLVPLGEAAGFAVTGILLRLLYTGIYLLVTPGKCLTSVWWR
;
A
#
# COMPACT_ATOMS: atom_id res chain seq x y z
N MET A 1 -28.04 13.66 9.29
CA MET A 1 -27.69 13.97 7.88
C MET A 1 -26.37 13.27 7.57
N GLU A 2 -26.40 11.94 7.56
CA GLU A 2 -25.25 11.11 7.96
C GLU A 2 -24.81 10.21 6.82
N LEU A 3 -23.55 10.38 6.40
CA LEU A 3 -22.76 9.56 5.49
C LEU A 3 -23.34 9.25 4.08
N LYS A 4 -24.58 8.77 3.97
CA LYS A 4 -25.30 8.46 2.72
C LYS A 4 -25.42 9.69 1.82
N ASP A 5 -25.79 10.85 2.37
CA ASP A 5 -25.88 12.12 1.61
C ASP A 5 -24.52 12.66 1.17
N ARG A 6 -23.45 12.31 1.91
CA ARG A 6 -22.08 12.59 1.50
C ARG A 6 -21.71 11.68 0.33
N ILE A 7 -21.94 10.38 0.45
CA ILE A 7 -21.64 9.39 -0.60
C ILE A 7 -22.42 9.70 -1.90
N HIS A 8 -23.69 10.09 -1.81
CA HIS A 8 -24.48 10.52 -2.97
C HIS A 8 -23.94 11.80 -3.63
N ARG A 9 -23.40 12.75 -2.85
CA ARG A 9 -22.69 13.92 -3.41
C ARG A 9 -21.36 13.56 -4.08
N TRP A 10 -20.66 12.53 -3.60
CA TRP A 10 -19.45 12.01 -4.25
C TRP A 10 -19.77 11.29 -5.57
N LEU A 11 -20.87 10.54 -5.63
CA LEU A 11 -21.37 9.90 -6.86
C LEU A 11 -21.82 10.91 -7.93
N ALA A 12 -22.25 12.11 -7.53
CA ALA A 12 -22.61 13.19 -8.45
C ALA A 12 -21.41 13.79 -9.23
N TYR A 13 -20.18 13.44 -8.85
CA TYR A 13 -18.97 13.83 -9.56
C TYR A 13 -18.52 12.79 -10.60
N GLU A 14 -19.24 11.68 -10.79
CA GLU A 14 -18.89 10.73 -11.85
C GLU A 14 -19.39 11.22 -13.22
N PRO A 15 -18.58 11.12 -14.29
CA PRO A 15 -19.07 11.40 -15.62
C PRO A 15 -20.19 10.39 -15.96
N PRO A 16 -21.38 10.86 -16.40
CA PRO A 16 -22.52 9.98 -16.65
C PRO A 16 -22.17 8.94 -17.71
N GLY A 17 -22.36 7.66 -17.37
CA GLY A 17 -22.09 6.51 -18.25
C GLY A 17 -20.75 5.79 -18.03
N TYR A 18 -19.91 6.24 -17.10
CA TYR A 18 -18.66 5.54 -16.75
C TYR A 18 -18.89 4.47 -15.68
N ALA A 19 -18.42 3.24 -15.91
CA ALA A 19 -18.53 2.14 -14.96
C ALA A 19 -17.49 2.23 -13.81
N SER A 20 -17.48 3.37 -13.09
CA SER A 20 -16.56 3.69 -11.99
C SER A 20 -16.49 2.61 -10.91
N ARG A 21 -17.63 1.96 -10.64
CA ARG A 21 -17.75 0.91 -9.62
C ARG A 21 -16.89 -0.33 -9.90
N ARG A 22 -16.59 -0.63 -11.18
CA ARG A 22 -15.73 -1.77 -11.54
C ARG A 22 -14.26 -1.48 -11.24
N GLU A 23 -13.81 -0.26 -11.52
CA GLU A 23 -12.44 0.18 -11.21
C GLU A 23 -12.20 0.26 -9.72
N PHE A 24 -13.16 0.85 -9.00
CA PHE A 24 -13.11 0.94 -7.55
C PHE A 24 -13.02 -0.44 -6.90
N ASN A 25 -13.87 -1.40 -7.32
CA ASN A 25 -13.80 -2.77 -6.82
C ASN A 25 -12.45 -3.43 -7.13
N LEU A 26 -11.90 -3.22 -8.32
CA LEU A 26 -10.61 -3.79 -8.71
C LEU A 26 -9.45 -3.19 -7.88
N LEU A 27 -9.47 -1.88 -7.64
CA LEU A 27 -8.50 -1.21 -6.76
C LEU A 27 -8.62 -1.70 -5.31
N TRP A 28 -9.83 -1.94 -4.80
CA TRP A 28 -10.03 -2.51 -3.47
C TRP A 28 -9.55 -3.95 -3.35
N VAL A 29 -9.78 -4.77 -4.37
CA VAL A 29 -9.24 -6.14 -4.43
C VAL A 29 -7.71 -6.08 -4.45
N TRP A 30 -7.12 -5.21 -5.28
CA TRP A 30 -5.66 -5.02 -5.32
C TRP A 30 -5.09 -4.52 -3.99
N PHE A 31 -5.78 -3.59 -3.34
CA PHE A 31 -5.42 -3.09 -2.02
C PHE A 31 -5.43 -4.22 -0.98
N GLY A 32 -6.47 -5.04 -0.97
CA GLY A 32 -6.55 -6.22 -0.10
C GLY A 32 -5.41 -7.22 -0.35
N ILE A 33 -5.11 -7.52 -1.63
CA ILE A 33 -3.98 -8.38 -2.00
C ILE A 33 -2.65 -7.77 -1.55
N SER A 34 -2.47 -6.47 -1.70
CA SER A 34 -1.23 -5.78 -1.29
C SER A 34 -1.02 -5.83 0.22
N VAL A 35 -2.10 -5.67 1.00
CA VAL A 35 -2.07 -5.84 2.45
C VAL A 35 -1.74 -7.28 2.82
N LEU A 36 -2.38 -8.27 2.20
CA LEU A 36 -2.08 -9.69 2.45
C LEU A 36 -0.62 -10.03 2.08
N TYR A 37 -0.12 -9.49 0.98
CA TYR A 37 1.27 -9.67 0.57
C TYR A 37 2.25 -9.04 1.58
N SER A 38 1.89 -7.91 2.20
CA SER A 38 2.74 -7.27 3.20
C SER A 38 2.88 -8.09 4.49
N PHE A 39 1.94 -9.01 4.79
CA PHE A 39 2.10 -9.96 5.91
C PHE A 39 3.28 -10.92 5.75
N GLN A 40 3.83 -11.08 4.55
CA GLN A 40 5.07 -11.84 4.35
C GLN A 40 6.22 -11.32 5.23
N PHE A 41 6.19 -10.04 5.61
CA PHE A 41 7.12 -9.43 6.56
C PHE A 41 7.22 -10.23 7.87
N PHE A 42 6.09 -10.65 8.46
CA PHE A 42 6.10 -11.37 9.72
C PHE A 42 6.74 -12.75 9.59
N LEU A 43 6.49 -13.44 8.47
CA LEU A 43 7.10 -14.74 8.21
C LEU A 43 8.62 -14.63 8.08
N ARG A 44 9.09 -13.61 7.37
CA ARG A 44 10.54 -13.32 7.26
C ARG A 44 11.13 -12.93 8.59
N LEU A 45 10.49 -12.02 9.33
CA LEU A 45 10.94 -11.61 10.66
C LEU A 45 11.08 -12.80 11.61
N LEU A 46 10.09 -13.70 11.64
CA LEU A 46 10.15 -14.93 12.44
C LEU A 46 11.25 -15.88 11.97
N SER A 47 11.44 -16.03 10.67
CA SER A 47 12.50 -16.86 10.10
C SER A 47 13.88 -16.35 10.52
N GLU A 48 14.15 -15.06 10.33
CA GLU A 48 15.43 -14.44 10.72
C GLU A 48 15.61 -14.46 12.23
N TYR A 49 14.55 -14.19 13.00
CA TYR A 49 14.57 -14.27 14.46
C TYR A 49 14.94 -15.66 14.97
N ASN A 50 14.35 -16.72 14.41
CA ASN A 50 14.70 -18.10 14.75
C ASN A 50 16.15 -18.44 14.35
N GLY A 51 16.68 -17.82 13.29
CA GLY A 51 18.08 -17.96 12.86
C GLY A 51 19.11 -17.40 13.86
N LEU A 52 18.71 -16.49 14.76
CA LEU A 52 19.60 -16.00 15.83
C LEU A 52 19.89 -17.05 16.92
N PHE A 53 19.07 -18.08 17.03
CA PHE A 53 19.18 -19.09 18.07
C PHE A 53 19.76 -20.38 17.54
N VAL A 54 20.69 -20.96 18.28
CA VAL A 54 21.27 -22.28 18.00
C VAL A 54 20.97 -23.21 19.17
N TYR A 55 20.60 -24.44 18.83
CA TYR A 55 20.46 -25.51 19.81
C TYR A 55 21.84 -26.03 20.17
N VAL A 56 22.28 -25.81 21.40
CA VAL A 56 23.53 -26.34 21.92
C VAL A 56 23.21 -27.49 22.87
N TYR A 57 23.79 -28.66 22.62
CA TYR A 57 23.67 -29.80 23.51
C TYR A 57 24.76 -29.72 24.59
N GLN A 58 24.36 -29.56 25.84
CA GLN A 58 25.26 -29.58 26.98
C GLN A 58 24.69 -30.48 28.08
N MET A 59 25.53 -31.37 28.63
CA MET A 59 25.22 -32.14 29.84
C MET A 59 23.87 -32.89 29.80
N GLY A 60 23.49 -33.48 28.65
CA GLY A 60 22.29 -34.30 28.54
C GLY A 60 21.00 -33.56 28.18
N TYR A 61 21.02 -32.23 28.08
CA TYR A 61 19.85 -31.41 27.70
C TYR A 61 20.17 -30.46 26.54
N THR A 62 19.15 -30.19 25.72
CA THR A 62 19.20 -29.17 24.66
C THR A 62 18.85 -27.81 25.25
N LYS A 63 19.78 -26.86 25.18
CA LYS A 63 19.53 -25.47 25.56
C LYS A 63 19.53 -24.59 24.31
N LEU A 64 18.54 -23.68 24.24
CA LEU A 64 18.49 -22.65 23.21
C LEU A 64 19.43 -21.52 23.62
N VAL A 65 20.50 -21.30 22.87
CA VAL A 65 21.49 -20.25 23.15
C VAL A 65 21.55 -19.31 21.96
N MET A 66 21.66 -18.02 22.25
CA MET A 66 21.82 -16.99 21.23
C MET A 66 23.24 -17.07 20.66
N ARG A 67 23.39 -17.11 19.33
CA ARG A 67 24.71 -17.19 18.69
C ARG A 67 25.46 -15.86 18.91
N GLU A 68 26.73 -15.93 19.29
CA GLU A 68 27.55 -14.75 19.64
C GLU A 68 27.76 -13.80 18.45
N ASP A 69 27.81 -14.33 17.23
CA ASP A 69 27.93 -13.56 15.98
C ASP A 69 26.56 -13.28 15.30
N ALA A 70 25.44 -13.45 16.01
CA ALA A 70 24.13 -13.31 15.40
C ALA A 70 23.77 -11.83 15.19
N VAL A 71 23.65 -11.46 13.93
CA VAL A 71 23.32 -10.11 13.48
C VAL A 71 22.00 -10.16 12.71
N MET A 72 21.07 -9.29 13.06
CA MET A 72 19.79 -9.18 12.36
C MET A 72 20.00 -8.46 11.01
N PRO A 73 19.47 -9.00 9.90
CA PRO A 73 19.54 -8.30 8.62
C PRO A 73 18.80 -6.97 8.67
N PRO A 74 19.24 -5.96 7.90
CA PRO A 74 18.63 -4.63 7.92
C PRO A 74 17.16 -4.67 7.50
N PHE A 75 16.40 -3.69 7.99
CA PHE A 75 14.94 -3.65 7.88
C PHE A 75 14.45 -3.74 6.43
N GLY A 76 15.13 -3.11 5.47
CA GLY A 76 14.79 -3.16 4.05
C GLY A 76 14.92 -4.56 3.45
N GLU A 77 15.84 -5.39 3.94
CA GLU A 77 15.96 -6.79 3.53
C GLU A 77 14.83 -7.65 4.12
N VAL A 78 14.50 -7.43 5.40
CA VAL A 78 13.39 -8.14 6.07
C VAL A 78 12.04 -7.76 5.47
N LEU A 79 11.83 -6.46 5.20
CA LEU A 79 10.66 -5.95 4.50
C LEU A 79 10.64 -6.45 3.05
N GLY A 80 11.81 -6.50 2.40
CA GLY A 80 12.02 -6.97 1.05
C GLY A 80 11.01 -6.36 0.06
N SER A 81 10.31 -7.23 -0.65
CA SER A 81 9.28 -6.84 -1.61
C SER A 81 7.93 -6.50 -0.97
N GLY A 82 7.73 -6.63 0.35
CA GLY A 82 6.42 -6.49 1.00
C GLY A 82 5.73 -5.13 0.79
N ALA A 83 6.49 -4.08 0.45
CA ALA A 83 5.96 -2.75 0.14
C ALA A 83 5.69 -2.52 -1.37
N SER A 84 6.11 -3.43 -2.26
CA SER A 84 6.02 -3.24 -3.71
C SER A 84 4.56 -3.21 -4.20
N GLY A 85 3.67 -3.98 -3.57
CA GLY A 85 2.24 -4.03 -3.94
C GLY A 85 1.56 -2.66 -3.87
N PHE A 86 1.89 -1.86 -2.85
CA PHE A 86 1.37 -0.49 -2.69
C PHE A 86 1.95 0.47 -3.72
N ALA A 87 3.25 0.34 -4.05
CA ALA A 87 3.88 1.14 -5.10
C ALA A 87 3.27 0.82 -6.47
N ILE A 88 3.06 -0.45 -6.78
CA ILE A 88 2.40 -0.89 -8.03
C ILE A 88 0.96 -0.37 -8.08
N GLY A 89 0.22 -0.49 -6.98
CA GLY A 89 -1.14 0.05 -6.86
C GLY A 89 -1.20 1.56 -7.15
N MET A 90 -0.25 2.33 -6.62
CA MET A 90 -0.11 3.75 -6.91
C MET A 90 0.11 4.00 -8.41
N TRP A 91 1.04 3.27 -9.06
CA TRP A 91 1.26 3.42 -10.50
C TRP A 91 0.02 3.06 -11.34
N ILE A 92 -0.72 2.01 -10.95
CA ILE A 92 -1.98 1.63 -11.61
C ILE A 92 -3.01 2.76 -11.51
N THR A 93 -3.15 3.41 -10.35
CA THR A 93 -4.06 4.56 -10.20
C THR A 93 -3.66 5.74 -11.08
N VAL A 94 -2.35 6.00 -11.25
CA VAL A 94 -1.85 7.03 -12.17
C VAL A 94 -2.17 6.69 -13.62
N CYS A 95 -2.03 5.43 -14.03
CA CYS A 95 -2.45 4.96 -15.36
C CYS A 95 -3.96 5.16 -15.59
N PHE A 96 -4.79 4.95 -14.56
CA PHE A 96 -6.23 5.23 -14.66
C PHE A 96 -6.55 6.72 -14.83
N ILE A 97 -5.74 7.64 -14.31
CA ILE A 97 -5.87 9.08 -14.63
C ILE A 97 -5.75 9.29 -16.14
N GLY A 98 -4.70 8.73 -16.75
CA GLY A 98 -4.46 8.84 -18.18
C GLY A 98 -5.57 8.19 -19.02
N TYR A 99 -6.04 7.01 -18.61
CA TYR A 99 -7.15 6.33 -19.27
C TYR A 99 -8.45 7.14 -19.19
N ARG A 100 -8.80 7.65 -17.99
CA ARG A 100 -9.98 8.50 -17.79
C ARG A 100 -9.88 9.78 -18.62
N TYR A 101 -8.71 10.39 -18.69
CA TYR A 101 -8.46 11.58 -19.52
C TYR A 101 -8.68 11.30 -21.02
N LEU A 102 -8.08 10.22 -21.53
CA LEU A 102 -8.21 9.81 -22.94
C LEU A 102 -9.64 9.36 -23.30
N TYR A 103 -10.30 8.60 -22.42
CA TYR A 103 -11.69 8.19 -22.60
C TYR A 103 -12.61 9.41 -22.73
N HIS A 104 -12.35 10.44 -21.92
CA HIS A 104 -13.08 11.69 -21.98
C HIS A 104 -12.81 12.49 -23.26
N PHE A 105 -11.59 12.44 -23.76
CA PHE A 105 -11.19 13.15 -24.98
C PHE A 105 -11.66 12.46 -26.27
N ARG A 106 -11.75 11.11 -26.28
CA ARG A 106 -12.03 10.30 -27.48
C ARG A 106 -13.47 9.78 -27.59
N GLY A 107 -14.16 9.52 -26.49
CA GLY A 107 -15.30 8.59 -26.50
C GLY A 107 -16.66 9.15 -26.12
N SER A 108 -16.75 10.37 -25.58
CA SER A 108 -17.99 10.85 -24.99
C SER A 108 -18.58 12.01 -25.77
N LYS A 109 -19.81 11.86 -26.28
CA LYS A 109 -20.68 12.98 -26.70
C LYS A 109 -20.88 14.02 -25.57
N SER A 110 -20.36 13.77 -24.36
CA SER A 110 -20.27 14.77 -23.29
C SER A 110 -19.43 15.99 -23.62
N ILE A 111 -18.51 15.98 -24.61
CA ILE A 111 -17.87 17.23 -25.05
C ILE A 111 -18.92 18.28 -25.45
N TYR A 112 -20.03 17.85 -26.08
CA TYR A 112 -21.14 18.75 -26.40
C TYR A 112 -22.02 19.09 -25.19
N LEU A 113 -22.28 18.14 -24.28
CA LEU A 113 -23.03 18.37 -23.04
C LEU A 113 -22.29 19.32 -22.07
N MET A 114 -20.97 19.20 -22.01
CA MET A 114 -20.09 19.98 -21.15
C MET A 114 -19.71 21.32 -21.75
N ARG A 115 -19.79 21.49 -23.07
CA ARG A 115 -19.74 22.83 -23.69
C ARG A 115 -20.92 23.70 -23.22
N ARG A 116 -22.06 23.08 -22.84
CA ARG A 116 -23.23 23.74 -22.23
C ARG A 116 -23.13 23.90 -20.71
N MET A 117 -22.41 23.03 -20.00
CA MET A 117 -22.18 23.19 -18.56
C MET A 117 -21.06 24.20 -18.30
N LYS A 118 -21.41 25.36 -17.73
CA LYS A 118 -20.55 26.54 -17.45
C LYS A 118 -19.27 26.27 -16.61
N LYS A 119 -19.01 25.04 -16.15
CA LYS A 119 -17.91 24.69 -15.22
C LYS A 119 -16.99 23.60 -15.79
N ARG A 120 -16.08 23.96 -16.69
CA ARG A 120 -14.96 23.08 -17.14
C ARG A 120 -14.09 22.57 -15.98
N SER A 121 -14.06 23.28 -14.85
CA SER A 121 -13.29 22.90 -13.67
C SER A 121 -13.77 21.62 -12.99
N LEU A 122 -15.05 21.24 -13.14
CA LEU A 122 -15.55 20.00 -12.54
C LEU A 122 -14.89 18.77 -13.17
N LEU A 123 -14.48 18.88 -14.43
CA LEU A 123 -13.86 17.78 -15.15
C LEU A 123 -12.49 17.41 -14.62
N TRP A 124 -11.66 18.44 -14.48
CA TRP A 124 -10.32 18.32 -13.94
C TRP A 124 -10.38 17.85 -12.50
N LYS A 125 -11.34 18.37 -11.73
CA LYS A 125 -11.61 17.87 -10.38
C LYS A 125 -11.98 16.39 -10.43
N ASN A 126 -12.88 15.92 -11.27
CA ASN A 126 -13.35 14.53 -11.18
C ASN A 126 -12.37 13.51 -11.76
N CYS A 127 -11.69 13.86 -12.86
CA CYS A 127 -10.69 13.00 -13.48
C CYS A 127 -9.37 12.97 -12.70
N LEU A 128 -9.04 13.99 -11.90
CA LEU A 128 -7.81 14.00 -11.08
C LEU A 128 -8.05 13.81 -9.58
N LEU A 129 -9.02 14.47 -8.93
CA LEU A 129 -9.18 14.36 -7.47
C LEU A 129 -9.49 12.93 -7.03
N VAL A 130 -10.34 12.21 -7.78
CA VAL A 130 -10.73 10.86 -7.36
C VAL A 130 -9.54 9.89 -7.43
N PRO A 131 -8.81 9.78 -8.56
CA PRO A 131 -7.61 8.93 -8.60
C PRO A 131 -6.47 9.45 -7.73
N LEU A 132 -6.31 10.76 -7.56
CA LEU A 132 -5.30 11.32 -6.63
C LEU A 132 -5.63 10.95 -5.18
N GLY A 133 -6.91 10.94 -4.81
CA GLY A 133 -7.37 10.48 -3.50
C GLY A 133 -7.06 9.00 -3.29
N GLU A 134 -7.29 8.17 -4.31
CA GLU A 134 -6.97 6.74 -4.29
C GLU A 134 -5.44 6.51 -4.19
N ALA A 135 -4.65 7.19 -5.01
CA ALA A 135 -3.19 7.15 -5.00
C ALA A 135 -2.62 7.59 -3.64
N ALA A 136 -3.18 8.67 -3.07
CA ALA A 136 -2.84 9.14 -1.73
C ALA A 136 -3.20 8.10 -0.66
N GLY A 137 -4.33 7.39 -0.82
CA GLY A 137 -4.69 6.26 0.03
C GLY A 137 -3.63 5.16 0.04
N PHE A 138 -3.19 4.70 -1.14
CA PHE A 138 -2.10 3.72 -1.26
C PHE A 138 -0.79 4.24 -0.65
N ALA A 139 -0.44 5.51 -0.88
CA ALA A 139 0.76 6.13 -0.33
C ALA A 139 0.74 6.16 1.21
N VAL A 140 -0.34 6.68 1.79
CA VAL A 140 -0.51 6.84 3.23
C VAL A 140 -0.53 5.48 3.91
N THR A 141 -1.30 4.51 3.39
CA THR A 141 -1.32 3.16 3.97
C THR A 141 0.06 2.50 3.88
N GLY A 142 0.76 2.62 2.75
CA GLY A 142 2.11 2.06 2.60
C GLY A 142 3.11 2.66 3.59
N ILE A 143 3.05 3.97 3.83
CA ILE A 143 3.89 4.66 4.82
C ILE A 143 3.55 4.21 6.25
N LEU A 144 2.26 4.16 6.59
CA LEU A 144 1.81 3.75 7.92
C LEU A 144 2.21 2.31 8.24
N LEU A 145 2.04 1.39 7.28
CA LEU A 145 2.49 0.00 7.43
C LEU A 145 4.01 -0.09 7.58
N ARG A 146 4.77 0.67 6.80
CA ARG A 146 6.23 0.71 6.93
C ARG A 146 6.64 1.18 8.33
N LEU A 147 6.06 2.26 8.83
CA LEU A 147 6.33 2.77 10.19
C LEU A 147 5.96 1.74 11.27
N LEU A 148 4.80 1.08 11.13
CA LEU A 148 4.35 0.05 12.05
C LEU A 148 5.33 -1.14 12.04
N TYR A 149 5.75 -1.61 10.88
CA TYR A 149 6.72 -2.71 10.75
C TYR A 149 8.10 -2.33 11.27
N THR A 150 8.56 -1.09 11.07
CA THR A 150 9.79 -0.59 11.67
C THR A 150 9.70 -0.60 13.20
N GLY A 151 8.56 -0.17 13.76
CA GLY A 151 8.32 -0.23 15.20
C GLY A 151 8.38 -1.66 15.74
N ILE A 152 7.70 -2.61 15.08
CA ILE A 152 7.75 -4.03 15.45
C ILE A 152 9.17 -4.59 15.35
N TYR A 153 9.88 -4.29 14.26
CA TYR A 153 11.26 -4.73 14.06
C TYR A 153 12.18 -4.27 15.21
N LEU A 154 12.09 -3.01 15.62
CA LEU A 154 12.89 -2.46 16.71
C LEU A 154 12.48 -2.98 18.09
N LEU A 155 11.20 -3.32 18.30
CA LEU A 155 10.72 -3.90 19.56
C LEU A 155 11.14 -5.36 19.74
N VAL A 156 11.19 -6.13 18.64
CA VAL A 156 11.56 -7.56 18.67
C VAL A 156 13.07 -7.75 18.64
N THR A 157 13.81 -6.90 17.92
CA THR A 157 15.26 -7.06 17.74
C THR A 157 16.01 -6.56 18.97
N PRO A 158 16.73 -7.42 19.71
CA PRO A 158 17.54 -6.97 20.83
C PRO A 158 18.70 -6.11 20.35
N GLY A 159 19.00 -5.02 21.07
CA GLY A 159 19.98 -4.01 20.63
C GLY A 159 21.40 -4.54 20.36
N LYS A 160 21.76 -5.70 20.92
CA LYS A 160 23.05 -6.37 20.67
C LYS A 160 23.17 -6.96 19.25
N CYS A 161 22.05 -7.28 18.60
CA CYS A 161 22.00 -7.89 17.28
C CYS A 161 21.65 -6.87 16.18
N LEU A 162 21.50 -5.60 16.54
CA LEU A 162 21.17 -4.53 15.62
C LEU A 162 22.44 -4.09 14.87
N THR A 163 22.40 -4.08 13.55
CA THR A 163 23.47 -3.49 12.74
C THR A 163 23.55 -1.98 12.94
N SER A 164 24.73 -1.40 12.73
CA SER A 164 24.91 0.06 12.74
C SER A 164 24.07 0.78 11.68
N VAL A 165 23.76 0.10 10.57
CA VAL A 165 22.90 0.59 9.47
C VAL A 165 21.68 -0.32 9.32
N TRP A 166 20.78 -0.26 10.30
CA TRP A 166 19.62 -1.14 10.37
C TRP A 166 18.42 -0.70 9.52
N TRP A 167 18.37 0.56 9.05
CA TRP A 167 17.18 1.14 8.41
C TRP A 167 17.11 0.94 6.88
N ARG A 168 18.23 0.52 6.27
CA ARG A 168 18.38 0.37 4.82
C ARG A 168 17.48 -0.74 4.29
#